data_AF-A0A6V7WVH9-F1
#
_entry.id   AF-A0A6V7WVH9-F1
#
_cell.length_a   1.000
_cell.length_b   1.000
_cell.length_c   1.000
_cell.angle_alpha   90.00
_cell.angle_beta   90.00
_cell.angle_gamma   90.00
#
_symmetry.space_group_name_H-M   'P 1'
#
loop_
_entity.id
_entity.type
_entity.pdbx_description
1 polymer ?
#
loop_
_entity_poly.entity_id
_entity_poly.type
_entity_poly.pdbx_seq_one_letter_code
_entity_poly.pdbx_strand_id
1 'polypeptide(L)'
;MGEINEAKIKLLQQIKEKEKEINNSDEMLKEELVNLKIENENLKKMKEESDKKLDEKCEENIKLKEENYNFARESEKNKFLIKQLENEKLKNLNEYEGEIEKIQSKVEELEKEKKYALDLYTNLEMKFEDFKNELNSENVSLKADNKRLKKQVMEQSCEEGLTSLKLSTENKKVQSENDQLKEELNDYEFVLAEYSVKHEELKKSIDELNNQITSMNELAKMLREENSKLQTDRDILIKRVEEFEFLMDEYSVERGQFMETIETMKELIKNKEKELEEEKEKVEELNISNKNLEEEFNKIKTEHINLTAKNVKLNTKLENEDKLYCNDTSTSQQLSEPIKLFVPADIREVFPGRFLGPGGRSQRELELACRCKLKIDGKGVRNSTSEEEMHVIISPSKLSAYPDVSKAKSEVIKLFKLGLMDPGREDQLAEVARIKKEELRKKQLAESERNEQKIREERLAFLEDIKKCQEEKDKELLESFKCSVCFEQFGSTYRVPVIASCSHTTCSACVKRILQENQCYAEKNSFKCPRCRGQTPMENLSNKNYQLIEAMKAMKMYEDDSNNPPIYPAVRGFWNGMQ
;
A
#
# COMPACT_ATOMS: atom_id res chain seq x y z
N MET A 1 -38.56 103.66 12.10
CA MET A 1 -37.96 103.45 10.75
C MET A 1 -36.45 103.22 10.82
N GLY A 2 -35.66 104.06 11.49
CA GLY A 2 -34.20 103.86 11.63
C GLY A 2 -33.79 102.54 12.30
N GLU A 3 -34.37 102.22 13.46
CA GLU A 3 -34.08 101.00 14.21
C GLU A 3 -34.45 99.71 13.45
N ILE A 4 -35.51 99.75 12.64
CA ILE A 4 -35.94 98.62 11.81
C ILE A 4 -34.92 98.34 10.70
N ASN A 5 -34.37 99.39 10.08
CA ASN A 5 -33.33 99.23 9.05
C ASN A 5 -32.01 98.72 9.64
N GLU A 6 -31.65 99.15 10.84
CA GLU A 6 -30.44 98.65 11.52
C GLU A 6 -30.60 97.18 11.93
N ALA A 7 -31.76 96.79 12.45
CA ALA A 7 -32.07 95.39 12.74
C ALA A 7 -32.01 94.52 11.47
N LYS A 8 -32.55 95.01 10.34
CA LYS A 8 -32.50 94.31 9.05
C LYS A 8 -31.08 94.12 8.52
N ILE A 9 -30.19 95.11 8.68
CA ILE A 9 -28.78 95.00 8.27
C ILE A 9 -28.04 93.97 9.14
N LYS A 10 -28.25 93.99 10.46
CA LYS A 10 -27.66 92.98 11.37
C LYS A 10 -28.13 91.57 11.05
N LEU A 11 -29.42 91.40 10.75
CA LEU A 11 -29.99 90.11 10.34
C LEU A 11 -29.40 89.62 9.01
N LEU A 12 -29.22 90.49 8.03
CA LEU A 12 -28.59 90.14 6.75
C LEU A 12 -27.10 89.79 6.90
N GLN A 13 -26.36 90.43 7.82
CA GLN A 13 -24.99 90.04 8.14
C GLN A 13 -24.93 88.66 8.80
N GLN A 14 -25.81 88.39 9.77
CA GLN A 14 -25.91 87.07 10.40
C GLN A 14 -26.28 85.96 9.41
N ILE A 15 -27.18 86.24 8.45
CA ILE A 15 -27.52 85.30 7.37
C ILE A 15 -26.29 85.00 6.51
N LYS A 16 -25.52 86.03 6.09
CA LYS A 16 -24.32 85.83 5.28
C LYS A 16 -23.20 85.08 6.01
N GLU A 17 -23.05 85.30 7.31
CA GLU A 17 -22.11 84.52 8.14
C GLU A 17 -22.55 83.06 8.24
N LYS A 18 -23.85 82.82 8.45
CA LYS A 18 -24.42 81.46 8.45
C LYS A 18 -24.30 80.76 7.10
N GLU A 19 -24.49 81.46 5.99
CA GLU A 19 -24.28 80.92 4.63
C GLU A 19 -22.82 80.51 4.41
N LYS A 20 -21.84 81.29 4.92
CA LYS A 20 -20.43 80.89 4.88
C LYS A 20 -20.14 79.65 5.74
N GLU A 21 -20.71 79.56 6.94
CA GLU A 21 -20.56 78.39 7.80
C GLU A 21 -21.15 77.12 7.16
N ILE A 22 -22.29 77.26 6.49
CA ILE A 22 -22.94 76.16 5.74
C ILE A 22 -22.06 75.73 4.57
N ASN A 23 -21.55 76.68 3.76
CA ASN A 23 -20.69 76.36 2.63
C ASN A 23 -19.38 75.68 3.05
N ASN A 24 -18.75 76.12 4.14
CA ASN A 24 -17.57 75.46 4.70
C ASN A 24 -17.89 74.05 5.23
N SER A 25 -19.05 73.87 5.86
CA SER A 25 -19.50 72.53 6.30
C SER A 25 -19.76 71.59 5.13
N ASP A 26 -20.36 72.09 4.05
CA ASP A 26 -20.60 71.32 2.82
C ASP A 26 -19.29 70.90 2.15
N GLU A 27 -18.27 71.76 2.17
CA GLU A 27 -16.95 71.45 1.62
C GLU A 27 -16.23 70.37 2.45
N MET A 28 -16.27 70.49 3.78
CA MET A 28 -15.77 69.45 4.69
C MET A 28 -16.48 68.10 4.53
N LEU A 29 -17.82 68.10 4.38
CA LEU A 29 -18.59 66.88 4.17
C LEU A 29 -18.27 66.22 2.83
N LYS A 30 -18.00 67.00 1.77
CA LYS A 30 -17.55 66.48 0.49
C LYS A 30 -16.17 65.81 0.60
N GLU A 31 -15.25 66.42 1.33
CA GLU A 31 -13.92 65.88 1.55
C GLU A 31 -13.97 64.58 2.38
N GLU A 32 -14.79 64.54 3.43
CA GLU A 32 -15.03 63.35 4.24
C GLU A 32 -15.70 62.22 3.43
N LEU A 33 -16.63 62.55 2.53
CA LEU A 33 -17.25 61.58 1.61
C LEU A 33 -16.23 60.97 0.64
N VAL A 34 -15.28 61.76 0.14
CA VAL A 34 -14.20 61.28 -0.73
C VAL A 34 -13.29 60.34 0.04
N ASN A 35 -12.90 60.69 1.27
CA ASN A 35 -12.05 59.84 2.12
C ASN A 35 -12.72 58.50 2.43
N LEU A 36 -14.03 58.51 2.75
CA LEU A 36 -14.79 57.28 2.99
C LEU A 36 -14.91 56.39 1.73
N LYS A 37 -14.99 56.99 0.54
CA LYS A 37 -14.98 56.21 -0.72
C LYS A 37 -13.63 55.52 -0.93
N ILE A 38 -12.53 56.23 -0.65
CA ILE A 38 -11.17 55.67 -0.74
C ILE A 38 -10.99 54.53 0.26
N GLU A 39 -11.44 54.72 1.51
CA GLU A 39 -11.34 53.69 2.55
C GLU A 39 -12.15 52.43 2.19
N ASN A 40 -13.35 52.61 1.63
CA ASN A 40 -14.19 51.49 1.21
C ASN A 40 -13.60 50.73 0.00
N GLU A 41 -12.97 51.43 -0.95
CA GLU A 41 -12.20 50.78 -2.01
C GLU A 41 -11.01 49.98 -1.47
N ASN A 42 -10.28 50.53 -0.49
CA ASN A 42 -9.15 49.85 0.13
C ASN A 42 -9.59 48.59 0.87
N LEU A 43 -10.70 48.64 1.62
CA LEU A 43 -11.29 47.47 2.27
C LEU A 43 -11.71 46.39 1.26
N LYS A 44 -12.27 46.80 0.12
CA LYS A 44 -12.66 45.88 -0.95
C LYS A 44 -11.45 45.18 -1.55
N LYS A 45 -10.36 45.91 -1.81
CA LYS A 45 -9.08 45.34 -2.28
C LYS A 45 -8.47 44.38 -1.26
N MET A 46 -8.47 44.73 0.03
CA MET A 46 -7.96 43.82 1.07
C MET A 46 -8.78 42.53 1.17
N LYS A 47 -10.10 42.60 1.00
CA LYS A 47 -10.96 41.42 0.98
C LYS A 47 -10.68 40.53 -0.23
N GLU A 48 -10.59 41.12 -1.42
CA GLU A 48 -10.24 40.39 -2.66
C GLU A 48 -8.86 39.72 -2.55
N GLU A 49 -7.88 40.38 -1.92
CA GLU A 49 -6.55 39.82 -1.70
C GLU A 49 -6.55 38.69 -0.65
N SER A 50 -7.38 38.81 0.39
CA SER A 50 -7.58 37.75 1.39
C SER A 50 -8.24 36.52 0.79
N ASP A 51 -9.29 36.70 0.00
CA ASP A 51 -10.01 35.60 -0.67
C ASP A 51 -9.08 34.88 -1.65
N LYS A 52 -8.28 35.64 -2.42
CA LYS A 52 -7.27 35.07 -3.33
C LYS A 52 -6.21 34.23 -2.59
N LYS A 53 -5.70 34.71 -1.44
CA LYS A 53 -4.75 33.94 -0.61
C LYS A 53 -5.38 32.65 -0.06
N LEU A 54 -6.67 32.66 0.22
CA LEU A 54 -7.42 31.51 0.70
C LEU A 54 -7.59 30.46 -0.40
N ASP A 55 -7.89 30.89 -1.61
CA ASP A 55 -7.98 30.02 -2.80
C ASP A 55 -6.62 29.40 -3.14
N GLU A 56 -5.54 30.18 -3.15
CA GLU A 56 -4.17 29.67 -3.37
C GLU A 56 -3.78 28.60 -2.33
N LYS A 57 -4.12 28.83 -1.05
CA LYS A 57 -3.86 27.87 0.03
C LYS A 57 -4.74 26.61 -0.05
N CYS A 58 -5.92 26.73 -0.66
CA CYS A 58 -6.81 25.60 -0.92
C CYS A 58 -6.26 24.73 -2.07
N GLU A 59 -5.78 25.36 -3.15
CA GLU A 59 -5.12 24.66 -4.26
C GLU A 59 -3.83 23.94 -3.83
N GLU A 60 -3.00 24.57 -2.98
CA GLU A 60 -1.82 23.91 -2.40
C GLU A 60 -2.19 22.66 -1.59
N ASN A 61 -3.24 22.73 -0.76
CA ASN A 61 -3.69 21.57 0.02
C ASN A 61 -4.26 20.45 -0.86
N ILE A 62 -4.91 20.79 -1.97
CA ILE A 62 -5.41 19.80 -2.94
C ILE A 62 -4.21 19.09 -3.60
N LYS A 63 -3.22 19.85 -4.08
CA LYS A 63 -1.99 19.29 -4.66
C LYS A 63 -1.26 18.37 -3.68
N LEU A 64 -1.10 18.81 -2.43
CA LEU A 64 -0.45 18.00 -1.39
C LEU A 64 -1.19 16.68 -1.12
N LYS A 65 -2.54 16.70 -1.16
CA LYS A 65 -3.35 15.48 -1.02
C LYS A 65 -3.23 14.56 -2.22
N GLU A 66 -3.18 15.09 -3.44
CA GLU A 66 -2.96 14.31 -4.66
C GLU A 66 -1.57 13.67 -4.67
N GLU A 67 -0.54 14.40 -4.26
CA GLU A 67 0.83 13.89 -4.11
C GLU A 67 0.89 12.76 -3.07
N ASN A 68 0.28 12.93 -1.91
CA ASN A 68 0.22 11.89 -0.88
C ASN A 68 -0.55 10.65 -1.33
N TYR A 69 -1.65 10.82 -2.08
CA TYR A 69 -2.41 9.72 -2.65
C TYR A 69 -1.60 8.95 -3.71
N ASN A 70 -0.92 9.67 -4.59
CA ASN A 70 -0.04 9.07 -5.60
C ASN A 70 1.12 8.32 -4.95
N PHE A 71 1.74 8.88 -3.90
CA PHE A 71 2.79 8.22 -3.13
C PHE A 71 2.31 6.93 -2.47
N ALA A 72 1.12 6.94 -1.85
CA ALA A 72 0.52 5.74 -1.26
C ALA A 72 0.25 4.65 -2.31
N ARG A 73 -0.29 5.04 -3.47
CA ARG A 73 -0.54 4.11 -4.59
C ARG A 73 0.75 3.51 -5.16
N GLU A 74 1.81 4.31 -5.26
CA GLU A 74 3.10 3.86 -5.75
C GLU A 74 3.82 2.96 -4.74
N SER A 75 3.68 3.24 -3.44
CA SER A 75 4.12 2.37 -2.36
C SER A 75 3.46 0.98 -2.42
N GLU A 76 2.14 0.90 -2.65
CA GLU A 76 1.47 -0.39 -2.81
C GLU A 76 1.92 -1.16 -4.07
N LYS A 77 2.12 -0.47 -5.20
CA LYS A 77 2.69 -1.08 -6.41
C LYS A 77 4.09 -1.65 -6.14
N ASN A 78 4.93 -0.90 -5.43
CA ASN A 78 6.27 -1.34 -5.08
C ASN A 78 6.25 -2.55 -4.13
N LYS A 79 5.34 -2.58 -3.13
CA LYS A 79 5.14 -3.76 -2.27
C LYS A 79 4.75 -5.00 -3.08
N PHE A 80 3.87 -4.86 -4.06
CA PHE A 80 3.48 -5.96 -4.94
C PHE A 80 4.66 -6.45 -5.79
N LEU A 81 5.43 -5.52 -6.38
CA LEU A 81 6.59 -5.85 -7.20
C LEU A 81 7.70 -6.55 -6.39
N ILE A 82 7.96 -6.09 -5.16
CA ILE A 82 8.88 -6.74 -4.23
C ILE A 82 8.44 -8.19 -3.97
N LYS A 83 7.16 -8.40 -3.68
CA LYS A 83 6.62 -9.75 -3.45
C LYS A 83 6.72 -10.66 -4.66
N GLN A 84 6.57 -10.12 -5.88
CA GLN A 84 6.81 -10.87 -7.11
C GLN A 84 8.29 -11.26 -7.25
N LEU A 85 9.21 -10.33 -7.03
CA LEU A 85 10.64 -10.57 -7.06
C LEU A 85 11.08 -11.59 -6.00
N GLU A 86 10.50 -11.55 -4.80
CA GLU A 86 10.76 -12.55 -3.75
C GLU A 86 10.32 -13.95 -4.17
N ASN A 87 9.12 -14.08 -4.75
CA ASN A 87 8.63 -15.37 -5.24
C ASN A 87 9.47 -15.91 -6.39
N GLU A 88 9.92 -15.04 -7.30
CA GLU A 88 10.78 -15.42 -8.42
C GLU A 88 12.17 -15.84 -7.93
N LYS A 89 12.75 -15.11 -6.97
CA LYS A 89 13.98 -15.51 -6.29
C LYS A 89 13.84 -16.86 -5.59
N LEU A 90 12.75 -17.09 -4.87
CA LEU A 90 12.49 -18.36 -4.18
C LEU A 90 12.37 -19.52 -5.18
N LYS A 91 11.72 -19.29 -6.33
CA LYS A 91 11.63 -20.27 -7.42
C LYS A 91 13.02 -20.62 -7.96
N ASN A 92 13.84 -19.62 -8.26
CA ASN A 92 15.20 -19.82 -8.76
C ASN A 92 16.06 -20.54 -7.71
N LEU A 93 15.91 -20.23 -6.43
CA LEU A 93 16.65 -20.87 -5.34
C LEU A 93 16.32 -22.37 -5.24
N ASN A 94 15.03 -22.73 -5.36
CA ASN A 94 14.60 -24.12 -5.39
C ASN A 94 15.12 -24.86 -6.65
N GLU A 95 15.19 -24.19 -7.80
CA GLU A 95 15.77 -24.75 -9.02
C GLU A 95 17.27 -25.03 -8.83
N TYR A 96 18.02 -24.09 -8.26
CA TYR A 96 19.44 -24.28 -7.95
C TYR A 96 19.69 -25.38 -6.90
N GLU A 97 18.86 -25.48 -5.87
CA GLU A 97 18.94 -26.58 -4.89
C GLU A 97 18.76 -27.95 -5.58
N GLY A 98 17.78 -28.06 -6.50
CA GLY A 98 17.58 -29.28 -7.29
C GLY A 98 18.75 -29.60 -8.24
N GLU A 99 19.44 -28.59 -8.79
CA GLU A 99 20.66 -28.80 -9.57
C GLU A 99 21.84 -29.24 -8.70
N ILE A 100 22.00 -28.66 -7.51
CA ILE A 100 23.02 -29.05 -6.54
C ILE A 100 22.84 -30.51 -6.13
N GLU A 101 21.61 -30.94 -5.83
CA GLU A 101 21.32 -32.34 -5.50
C GLU A 101 21.68 -33.30 -6.64
N LYS A 102 21.38 -32.94 -7.89
CA LYS A 102 21.78 -33.72 -9.07
C LYS A 102 23.29 -33.83 -9.20
N ILE A 103 24.01 -32.72 -8.99
CA ILE A 103 25.47 -32.70 -9.03
C ILE A 103 26.05 -33.56 -7.91
N GLN A 104 25.53 -33.45 -6.69
CA GLN A 104 25.96 -34.26 -5.55
C GLN A 104 25.76 -35.75 -5.81
N SER A 105 24.60 -36.15 -6.33
CA SER A 105 24.34 -37.55 -6.70
C SER A 105 25.32 -38.05 -7.77
N LYS A 106 25.67 -37.21 -8.75
CA LYS A 106 26.67 -37.57 -9.77
C LYS A 106 28.08 -37.69 -9.19
N VAL A 107 28.47 -36.81 -8.27
CA VAL A 107 29.75 -36.90 -7.56
C VAL A 107 29.84 -38.21 -6.76
N GLU A 108 28.79 -38.58 -6.03
CA GLU A 108 28.76 -39.86 -5.31
C GLU A 108 28.89 -41.08 -6.22
N GLU A 109 28.28 -41.03 -7.41
CA GLU A 109 28.41 -42.09 -8.43
C GLU A 109 29.86 -42.19 -8.93
N LEU A 110 30.48 -41.06 -9.27
CA LEU A 110 31.88 -41.00 -9.72
C LEU A 110 32.86 -41.45 -8.61
N GLU A 111 32.58 -41.15 -7.35
CA GLU A 111 33.39 -41.62 -6.22
C GLU A 111 33.31 -43.15 -6.05
N LYS A 112 32.12 -43.73 -6.27
CA LYS A 112 31.95 -45.20 -6.28
C LYS A 112 32.70 -45.83 -7.44
N GLU A 113 32.64 -45.25 -8.64
CA GLU A 113 33.40 -45.71 -9.81
C GLU A 113 34.90 -45.62 -9.58
N LYS A 114 35.38 -44.50 -9.04
CA LYS A 114 36.80 -44.31 -8.67
C LYS A 114 37.25 -45.36 -7.66
N LYS A 115 36.45 -45.63 -6.62
CA LYS A 115 36.76 -46.67 -5.63
C LYS A 115 36.85 -48.04 -6.26
N TYR A 116 35.89 -48.40 -7.11
CA TYR A 116 35.89 -49.66 -7.84
C TYR A 116 37.13 -49.81 -8.73
N ALA A 117 37.50 -48.76 -9.47
CA ALA A 117 38.71 -48.75 -10.30
C ALA A 117 39.99 -48.93 -9.46
N LEU A 118 40.06 -48.29 -8.29
CA LEU A 118 41.18 -48.42 -7.36
C LEU A 118 41.30 -49.86 -6.81
N ASP A 119 40.18 -50.45 -6.40
CA ASP A 119 40.14 -51.84 -5.93
C ASP A 119 40.57 -52.82 -7.04
N LEU A 120 40.18 -52.54 -8.29
CA LEU A 120 40.59 -53.34 -9.45
C LEU A 120 42.10 -53.22 -9.70
N TYR A 121 42.64 -52.01 -9.60
CA TYR A 121 44.07 -51.73 -9.73
C TYR A 121 44.89 -52.45 -8.65
N THR A 122 44.48 -52.38 -7.38
CA THR A 122 45.15 -53.08 -6.27
C THR A 122 45.13 -54.60 -6.47
N ASN A 123 44.01 -55.17 -6.94
CA ASN A 123 43.94 -56.60 -7.26
C ASN A 123 44.87 -57.00 -8.42
N LEU A 124 45.01 -56.15 -9.43
CA LEU A 124 45.94 -56.38 -10.54
C LEU A 124 47.40 -56.31 -10.06
N GLU A 125 47.75 -55.32 -9.25
CA GLU A 125 49.10 -55.21 -8.67
C GLU A 125 49.47 -56.45 -7.84
N MET A 126 48.54 -56.96 -7.02
CA MET A 126 48.76 -58.21 -6.27
C MET A 126 49.04 -59.39 -7.20
N LYS A 127 48.24 -59.57 -8.25
CA LYS A 127 48.45 -60.64 -9.24
C LYS A 127 49.78 -60.50 -9.98
N PHE A 128 50.18 -59.26 -10.31
CA PHE A 128 51.48 -59.01 -10.94
C PHE A 128 52.64 -59.39 -10.03
N GLU A 129 52.56 -59.07 -8.73
CA GLU A 129 53.61 -59.42 -7.78
C GLU A 129 53.65 -60.94 -7.52
N ASP A 130 52.49 -61.61 -7.44
CA ASP A 130 52.41 -63.08 -7.37
C ASP A 130 53.08 -63.73 -8.59
N PHE A 131 52.77 -63.27 -9.80
CA PHE A 131 53.36 -63.78 -11.04
C PHE A 131 54.88 -63.55 -11.09
N LYS A 132 55.34 -62.39 -10.63
CA LYS A 132 56.77 -62.06 -10.52
C LYS A 132 57.48 -62.97 -9.50
N ASN A 133 56.83 -63.33 -8.41
CA ASN A 133 57.35 -64.27 -7.43
C ASN A 133 57.42 -65.70 -8.00
N GLU A 134 56.39 -66.14 -8.73
CA GLU A 134 56.38 -67.42 -9.44
C GLU A 134 57.54 -67.51 -10.45
N LEU A 135 57.68 -66.51 -11.33
CA LEU A 135 58.78 -66.43 -12.30
C LEU A 135 60.17 -66.46 -11.64
N ASN A 136 60.32 -65.77 -10.50
CA ASN A 136 61.57 -65.79 -9.75
C ASN A 136 61.84 -67.19 -9.16
N SER A 137 60.82 -67.86 -8.63
CA SER A 137 60.96 -69.20 -8.07
C SER A 137 61.30 -70.25 -9.14
N GLU A 138 60.68 -70.14 -10.32
CA GLU A 138 60.91 -71.02 -11.45
C GLU A 138 62.30 -70.80 -12.05
N ASN A 139 62.75 -69.54 -12.15
CA ASN A 139 64.12 -69.22 -12.53
C ASN A 139 65.15 -69.82 -11.56
N VAL A 140 64.87 -69.81 -10.26
CA VAL A 140 65.75 -70.42 -9.25
C VAL A 140 65.78 -71.95 -9.42
N SER A 141 64.63 -72.58 -9.66
CA SER A 141 64.54 -74.02 -9.95
C SER A 141 65.31 -74.39 -11.22
N LEU A 142 65.08 -73.69 -12.33
CA LEU A 142 65.76 -73.91 -13.61
C LEU A 142 67.27 -73.71 -13.50
N LYS A 143 67.74 -72.74 -12.69
CA LYS A 143 69.18 -72.58 -12.38
C LYS A 143 69.74 -73.77 -11.59
N ALA A 144 68.98 -74.31 -10.65
CA ALA A 144 69.37 -75.49 -9.88
C ALA A 144 69.42 -76.75 -10.76
N ASP A 145 68.42 -76.95 -11.62
CA ASP A 145 68.35 -78.07 -12.55
C ASP A 145 69.45 -77.98 -13.61
N ASN A 146 69.74 -76.80 -14.16
CA ASN A 146 70.89 -76.60 -15.04
C ASN A 146 72.22 -76.95 -14.35
N LYS A 147 72.36 -76.62 -13.07
CA LYS A 147 73.55 -76.98 -12.28
C LYS A 147 73.64 -78.49 -12.05
N ARG A 148 72.51 -79.16 -11.81
CA ARG A 148 72.40 -80.61 -11.65
C ARG A 148 72.67 -81.37 -12.95
N LEU A 149 72.13 -80.90 -14.07
CA LEU A 149 72.39 -81.44 -15.41
C LEU A 149 73.85 -81.26 -15.81
N LYS A 150 74.46 -80.08 -15.58
CA LYS A 150 75.90 -79.89 -15.78
C LYS A 150 76.75 -80.85 -14.95
N LYS A 151 76.31 -81.17 -13.72
CA LYS A 151 76.97 -82.15 -12.85
C LYS A 151 76.79 -83.59 -13.38
N GLN A 152 75.58 -83.97 -13.81
CA GLN A 152 75.29 -85.27 -14.41
C GLN A 152 76.03 -85.49 -15.73
N VAL A 153 76.15 -84.45 -16.58
CA VAL A 153 76.92 -84.50 -17.83
C VAL A 153 78.43 -84.63 -17.55
N MET A 154 78.94 -84.03 -16.48
CA MET A 154 80.33 -84.28 -16.05
C MET A 154 80.52 -85.68 -15.45
N GLU A 155 79.57 -86.18 -14.66
CA GLU A 155 79.63 -87.52 -14.05
C GLU A 155 79.41 -88.66 -15.07
N GLN A 156 78.65 -88.44 -16.14
CA GLN A 156 78.50 -89.38 -17.26
C GLN A 156 79.67 -89.36 -18.27
N SER A 157 80.73 -88.59 -18.02
CA SER A 157 81.94 -88.59 -18.86
C SER A 157 82.95 -89.71 -18.53
N CYS A 158 82.63 -90.58 -17.56
CA CYS A 158 83.37 -91.80 -17.25
C CYS A 158 82.43 -93.02 -17.26
N GLU A 159 81.97 -93.44 -18.45
CA GLU A 159 81.76 -94.84 -18.87
C GLU A 159 81.07 -94.89 -20.25
N GLU A 160 81.78 -95.48 -21.20
CA GLU A 160 81.31 -96.14 -22.45
C GLU A 160 80.23 -95.46 -23.34
N GLY A 161 80.70 -94.92 -24.47
CA GLY A 161 80.47 -95.58 -25.77
C GLY A 161 79.05 -96.01 -26.18
N LEU A 162 77.98 -95.25 -25.93
CA LEU A 162 76.71 -95.35 -26.72
C LEU A 162 75.71 -94.20 -26.48
N THR A 163 76.14 -92.94 -26.54
CA THR A 163 75.26 -91.80 -26.17
C THR A 163 75.35 -90.54 -27.05
N SER A 164 75.96 -90.58 -28.24
CA SER A 164 75.89 -89.40 -29.15
C SER A 164 74.48 -89.20 -29.75
N LEU A 165 73.69 -90.27 -29.91
CA LEU A 165 72.33 -90.19 -30.45
C LEU A 165 71.31 -89.72 -29.40
N LYS A 166 71.42 -90.18 -28.13
CA LYS A 166 70.54 -89.77 -27.03
C LYS A 166 70.74 -88.32 -26.62
N LEU A 167 72.00 -87.87 -26.48
CA LEU A 167 72.33 -86.47 -26.22
C LEU A 167 71.90 -85.55 -27.37
N SER A 168 71.92 -86.02 -28.62
CA SER A 168 71.42 -85.25 -29.77
C SER A 168 69.89 -85.12 -29.77
N THR A 169 69.16 -86.18 -29.44
CA THR A 169 67.69 -86.11 -29.30
C THR A 169 67.25 -85.25 -28.13
N GLU A 170 67.99 -85.29 -27.02
CA GLU A 170 67.66 -84.53 -25.81
C GLU A 170 68.02 -83.04 -25.98
N ASN A 171 69.13 -82.71 -26.63
CA ASN A 171 69.43 -81.33 -27.03
C ASN A 171 68.39 -80.78 -28.02
N LYS A 172 67.89 -81.58 -28.97
CA LYS A 172 66.81 -81.14 -29.87
C LYS A 172 65.50 -80.87 -29.13
N LYS A 173 65.19 -81.66 -28.11
CA LYS A 173 64.01 -81.47 -27.25
C LYS A 173 64.14 -80.20 -26.40
N VAL A 174 65.29 -80.00 -25.76
CA VAL A 174 65.58 -78.78 -24.99
C VAL A 174 65.62 -77.55 -25.89
N GLN A 175 66.06 -77.69 -27.14
CA GLN A 175 66.02 -76.61 -28.12
C GLN A 175 64.56 -76.26 -28.50
N SER A 176 63.69 -77.26 -28.75
CA SER A 176 62.28 -76.96 -29.06
C SER A 176 61.53 -76.40 -27.86
N GLU A 177 61.81 -76.86 -26.64
CA GLU A 177 61.25 -76.29 -25.41
C GLU A 177 61.72 -74.84 -25.20
N ASN A 178 62.99 -74.52 -25.49
CA ASN A 178 63.48 -73.14 -25.46
C ASN A 178 62.84 -72.26 -26.54
N ASP A 179 62.60 -72.80 -27.73
CA ASP A 179 61.98 -72.05 -28.81
C ASP A 179 60.49 -71.79 -28.51
N GLN A 180 59.78 -72.75 -27.89
CA GLN A 180 58.42 -72.55 -27.36
C GLN A 180 58.38 -71.48 -26.25
N LEU A 181 59.28 -71.55 -25.26
CA LEU A 181 59.31 -70.56 -24.19
C LEU A 181 59.64 -69.15 -24.70
N LYS A 182 60.43 -69.01 -25.77
CA LYS A 182 60.66 -67.70 -26.42
C LYS A 182 59.43 -67.18 -27.13
N GLU A 183 58.64 -68.07 -27.73
CA GLU A 183 57.37 -67.70 -28.36
C GLU A 183 56.36 -67.22 -27.30
N GLU A 184 56.24 -67.95 -26.18
CA GLU A 184 55.42 -67.53 -25.04
C GLU A 184 55.91 -66.20 -24.44
N LEU A 185 57.22 -65.99 -24.29
CA LEU A 185 57.79 -64.72 -23.83
C LEU A 185 57.44 -63.55 -24.76
N ASN A 186 57.49 -63.76 -26.08
CA ASN A 186 57.11 -62.75 -27.05
C ASN A 186 55.60 -62.41 -26.96
N ASP A 187 54.76 -63.42 -26.74
CA ASP A 187 53.31 -63.22 -26.53
C ASP A 187 53.04 -62.41 -25.26
N TYR A 188 53.76 -62.69 -24.17
CA TYR A 188 53.67 -61.90 -22.93
C TYR A 188 54.18 -60.46 -23.11
N GLU A 189 55.28 -60.25 -23.83
CA GLU A 189 55.77 -58.90 -24.15
C GLU A 189 54.75 -58.10 -24.96
N PHE A 190 54.06 -58.74 -25.90
CA PHE A 190 52.99 -58.12 -26.68
C PHE A 190 51.80 -57.71 -25.79
N VAL A 191 51.37 -58.60 -24.90
CA VAL A 191 50.27 -58.32 -23.95
C VAL A 191 50.66 -57.18 -22.98
N LEU A 192 51.89 -57.16 -22.48
CA LEU A 192 52.40 -56.08 -21.62
C LEU A 192 52.41 -54.73 -22.34
N ALA A 193 52.79 -54.71 -23.62
CA ALA A 193 52.72 -53.50 -24.43
C ALA A 193 51.28 -52.99 -24.58
N GLU A 194 50.30 -53.89 -24.80
CA GLU A 194 48.88 -53.52 -24.88
C GLU A 194 48.38 -52.94 -23.55
N TYR A 195 48.72 -53.56 -22.41
CA TYR A 195 48.36 -53.03 -21.08
C TYR A 195 49.02 -51.69 -20.79
N SER A 196 50.28 -51.48 -21.20
CA SER A 196 50.97 -50.20 -21.03
C SER A 196 50.26 -49.07 -21.78
N VAL A 197 49.73 -49.34 -22.98
CA VAL A 197 48.96 -48.34 -23.74
C VAL A 197 47.65 -48.02 -23.02
N LYS A 198 46.90 -49.04 -22.58
CA LYS A 198 45.65 -48.84 -21.81
C LYS A 198 45.89 -48.07 -20.50
N HIS A 199 47.00 -48.31 -19.83
CA HIS A 199 47.37 -47.58 -18.62
C HIS A 199 47.59 -46.09 -18.88
N GLU A 200 48.28 -45.73 -19.97
CA GLU A 200 48.46 -44.33 -20.37
C GLU A 200 47.14 -43.66 -20.79
N GLU A 201 46.23 -44.38 -21.45
CA GLU A 201 44.89 -43.86 -21.77
C GLU A 201 44.06 -43.59 -20.50
N LEU A 202 44.06 -44.52 -19.55
CA LEU A 202 43.39 -44.34 -18.26
C LEU A 202 43.96 -43.16 -17.49
N LYS A 203 45.29 -42.99 -17.49
CA LYS A 203 45.96 -41.87 -16.82
C LYS A 203 45.53 -40.53 -17.40
N LYS A 204 45.46 -40.41 -18.74
CA LYS A 204 44.93 -39.21 -19.39
C LYS A 204 43.47 -38.94 -19.02
N SER A 205 42.64 -39.98 -18.97
CA SER A 205 41.24 -39.85 -18.56
C SER A 205 41.09 -39.38 -17.11
N ILE A 206 41.96 -39.85 -16.21
CA ILE A 206 42.00 -39.41 -14.80
C ILE A 206 42.42 -37.94 -14.72
N ASP A 207 43.43 -37.52 -15.48
CA ASP A 207 43.89 -36.13 -15.50
C ASP A 207 42.79 -35.19 -16.01
N GLU A 208 42.03 -35.60 -17.03
CA GLU A 208 40.91 -34.82 -17.55
C GLU A 208 39.77 -34.69 -16.54
N LEU A 209 39.43 -35.77 -15.83
CA LEU A 209 38.45 -35.73 -14.73
C LEU A 209 38.91 -34.84 -13.58
N ASN A 210 40.19 -34.87 -13.20
CA ASN A 210 40.73 -33.99 -12.17
C ASN A 210 40.65 -32.51 -12.56
N ASN A 211 40.88 -32.19 -13.84
CA ASN A 211 40.71 -30.83 -14.35
C ASN A 211 39.24 -30.38 -14.29
N GLN A 212 38.29 -31.26 -14.64
CA GLN A 212 36.86 -30.98 -14.53
C GLN A 212 36.44 -30.75 -13.06
N ILE A 213 36.91 -31.59 -12.14
CA ILE A 213 36.66 -31.44 -10.69
C ILE A 213 37.20 -30.09 -10.19
N THR A 214 38.40 -29.70 -10.65
CA THR A 214 39.01 -28.42 -10.26
C THR A 214 38.17 -27.24 -10.73
N SER A 215 37.73 -27.25 -11.99
CA SER A 215 36.84 -26.22 -12.55
C SER A 215 35.49 -26.16 -11.81
N MET A 216 34.89 -27.30 -11.49
CA MET A 216 33.65 -27.34 -10.71
C MET A 216 33.82 -26.78 -9.29
N ASN A 217 34.96 -27.04 -8.64
CA ASN A 217 35.25 -26.50 -7.31
C ASN A 217 35.42 -24.98 -7.32
N GLU A 218 36.01 -24.42 -8.38
CA GLU A 218 36.10 -22.96 -8.58
C GLU A 218 34.71 -22.34 -8.78
N LEU A 219 33.87 -22.96 -9.60
CA LEU A 219 32.47 -22.52 -9.79
C LEU A 219 31.68 -22.57 -8.47
N ALA A 220 31.80 -23.66 -7.71
CA ALA A 220 31.17 -23.79 -6.40
C ALA A 220 31.66 -22.73 -5.41
N LYS A 221 32.94 -22.34 -5.48
CA LYS A 221 33.48 -21.25 -4.66
C LYS A 221 32.84 -19.91 -5.04
N MET A 222 32.75 -19.58 -6.33
CA MET A 222 32.09 -18.34 -6.79
C MET A 222 30.63 -18.28 -6.35
N LEU A 223 29.87 -19.38 -6.48
CA LEU A 223 28.48 -19.45 -6.05
C LEU A 223 28.31 -19.27 -4.53
N ARG A 224 29.23 -19.81 -3.72
CA ARG A 224 29.24 -19.57 -2.25
C ARG A 224 29.50 -18.11 -1.91
N GLU A 225 30.43 -17.46 -2.60
CA GLU A 225 30.72 -16.03 -2.41
C GLU A 225 29.52 -15.16 -2.81
N GLU A 226 28.83 -15.48 -3.90
CA GLU A 226 27.62 -14.79 -4.34
C GLU A 226 26.46 -14.98 -3.35
N ASN A 227 26.22 -16.20 -2.88
CA ASN A 227 25.22 -16.48 -1.84
C ASN A 227 25.51 -15.74 -0.53
N SER A 228 26.79 -15.60 -0.14
CA SER A 228 27.17 -14.82 1.04
C SER A 228 26.84 -13.33 0.88
N LYS A 229 27.04 -12.76 -0.32
CA LYS A 229 26.64 -11.37 -0.63
C LYS A 229 25.11 -11.22 -0.55
N LEU A 230 24.36 -12.13 -1.17
CA LEU A 230 22.90 -12.12 -1.15
C LEU A 230 22.32 -12.25 0.26
N GLN A 231 22.93 -13.06 1.13
CA GLN A 231 22.56 -13.14 2.54
C GLN A 231 22.80 -11.82 3.26
N THR A 232 23.93 -11.16 3.01
CA THR A 232 24.24 -9.85 3.59
C THR A 232 23.22 -8.80 3.15
N ASP A 233 22.87 -8.77 1.86
CA ASP A 233 21.84 -7.86 1.32
C ASP A 233 20.45 -8.12 1.92
N ARG A 234 20.08 -9.40 2.08
CA ARG A 234 18.83 -9.80 2.75
C ARG A 234 18.78 -9.27 4.18
N ASP A 235 19.86 -9.44 4.94
CA ASP A 235 19.90 -9.00 6.34
C ASP A 235 19.85 -7.47 6.46
N ILE A 236 20.41 -6.73 5.49
CA ILE A 236 20.25 -5.27 5.40
C ILE A 236 18.79 -4.89 5.11
N LEU A 237 18.11 -5.60 4.22
CA LEU A 237 16.70 -5.35 3.90
C LEU A 237 15.79 -5.63 5.09
N ILE A 238 16.02 -6.73 5.83
CA ILE A 238 15.28 -7.06 7.05
C ILE A 238 15.37 -5.91 8.06
N LYS A 239 16.58 -5.41 8.33
CA LYS A 239 16.76 -4.27 9.24
C LYS A 239 15.99 -3.02 8.81
N ARG A 240 15.97 -2.72 7.50
CA ARG A 240 15.19 -1.59 6.97
C ARG A 240 13.69 -1.79 7.17
N VAL A 241 13.18 -3.01 6.97
CA VAL A 241 11.77 -3.33 7.21
C VAL A 241 11.43 -3.14 8.69
N GLU A 242 12.27 -3.63 9.59
CA GLU A 242 12.11 -3.44 11.04
C GLU A 242 12.10 -1.94 11.43
N GLU A 243 12.99 -1.13 10.84
CA GLU A 243 12.99 0.34 11.02
C GLU A 243 11.68 0.98 10.51
N PHE A 244 11.15 0.53 9.37
CA PHE A 244 9.87 1.01 8.85
C PHE A 244 8.68 0.60 9.71
N GLU A 245 8.66 -0.63 10.22
CA GLU A 245 7.62 -1.11 11.14
C GLU A 245 7.60 -0.27 12.42
N PHE A 246 8.77 0.01 12.98
CA PHE A 246 8.90 0.89 14.15
C PHE A 246 8.33 2.29 13.89
N LEU A 247 8.66 2.92 12.76
CA LEU A 247 8.10 4.23 12.40
C LEU A 247 6.58 4.18 12.23
N MET A 248 6.04 3.13 11.62
CA MET A 248 4.59 2.95 11.45
C MET A 248 3.86 2.83 12.79
N ASP A 249 4.47 2.18 13.77
CA ASP A 249 3.92 2.10 15.13
C ASP A 249 3.91 3.47 15.81
N GLU A 250 4.97 4.27 15.67
CA GLU A 250 4.98 5.67 16.16
C GLU A 250 3.85 6.50 15.53
N TYR A 251 3.69 6.43 14.21
CA TYR A 251 2.59 7.11 13.50
C TYR A 251 1.21 6.63 13.95
N SER A 252 1.06 5.34 14.28
CA SER A 252 -0.20 4.77 14.78
C SER A 252 -0.56 5.35 16.15
N VAL A 253 0.43 5.50 17.04
CA VAL A 253 0.25 6.13 18.36
C VAL A 253 -0.15 7.60 18.21
N GLU A 254 0.55 8.37 17.39
CA GLU A 254 0.21 9.78 17.13
C GLU A 254 -1.21 9.92 16.57
N ARG A 255 -1.57 9.08 15.60
CA ARG A 255 -2.93 9.05 15.04
C ARG A 255 -3.98 8.75 16.12
N GLY A 256 -3.69 7.86 17.06
CA GLY A 256 -4.55 7.57 18.20
C GLY A 256 -4.81 8.81 19.07
N GLN A 257 -3.74 9.55 19.42
CA GLN A 257 -3.83 10.79 20.19
C GLN A 257 -4.64 11.87 19.45
N PHE A 258 -4.47 11.99 18.13
CA PHE A 258 -5.27 12.90 17.31
C PHE A 258 -6.76 12.51 17.31
N MET A 259 -7.08 11.22 17.23
CA MET A 259 -8.47 10.75 17.26
C MET A 259 -9.15 11.01 18.60
N GLU A 260 -8.45 10.78 19.71
CA GLU A 260 -8.94 11.10 21.06
C GLU A 260 -9.17 12.61 21.22
N THR A 261 -8.27 13.43 20.67
CA THR A 261 -8.44 14.90 20.63
C THR A 261 -9.68 15.30 19.83
N ILE A 262 -9.96 14.64 18.71
CA ILE A 262 -11.17 14.91 17.91
C ILE A 262 -12.43 14.51 18.68
N GLU A 263 -12.41 13.39 19.41
CA GLU A 263 -13.56 12.94 20.21
C GLU A 263 -13.85 13.89 21.37
N THR A 264 -12.82 14.31 22.11
CA THR A 264 -12.97 15.32 23.16
C THR A 264 -13.51 16.65 22.63
N MET A 265 -13.04 17.10 21.45
CA MET A 265 -13.60 18.29 20.79
C MET A 265 -15.07 18.11 20.40
N LYS A 266 -15.48 16.94 19.90
CA LYS A 266 -16.89 16.65 19.60
C LYS A 266 -17.76 16.68 20.85
N GLU A 267 -17.28 16.13 21.97
CA GLU A 267 -17.98 16.15 23.26
C GLU A 267 -18.17 17.59 23.75
N LEU A 268 -17.12 18.42 23.66
CA LEU A 268 -17.17 19.85 24.01
C LEU A 268 -18.17 20.62 23.15
N ILE A 269 -18.20 20.37 21.83
CA ILE A 269 -19.17 21.00 20.92
C ILE A 269 -20.59 20.63 21.34
N LYS A 270 -20.86 19.35 21.60
CA LYS A 270 -22.18 18.86 22.03
C LYS A 270 -22.64 19.48 23.35
N ASN A 271 -21.72 19.62 24.31
CA ASN A 271 -22.01 20.29 25.59
C ASN A 271 -22.31 21.77 25.38
N LYS A 272 -21.56 22.45 24.50
CA LYS A 272 -21.80 23.86 24.17
C LYS A 272 -23.11 24.08 23.43
N GLU A 273 -23.51 23.17 22.55
CA GLU A 273 -24.82 23.20 21.91
C GLU A 273 -25.96 23.06 22.92
N LYS A 274 -25.80 22.20 23.93
CA LYS A 274 -26.78 22.05 25.00
C LYS A 274 -26.88 23.29 25.89
N GLU A 275 -25.75 23.87 26.32
CA GLU A 275 -25.73 25.13 27.07
C GLU A 275 -26.41 26.26 26.29
N LEU A 276 -26.16 26.33 24.98
CA LEU A 276 -26.79 27.32 24.11
C LEU A 276 -28.31 27.14 24.05
N GLU A 277 -28.80 25.90 24.03
CA GLU A 277 -30.24 25.62 24.02
C GLU A 277 -30.91 25.99 25.36
N GLU A 278 -30.27 25.67 26.48
CA GLU A 278 -30.74 26.10 27.82
C GLU A 278 -30.76 27.63 27.96
N GLU A 279 -29.81 28.34 27.35
CA GLU A 279 -29.83 29.82 27.30
C GLU A 279 -30.96 30.36 26.43
N LYS A 280 -31.27 29.71 25.29
CA LYS A 280 -32.42 30.11 24.45
C LYS A 280 -33.74 29.96 25.20
N GLU A 281 -33.94 28.87 25.92
CA GLU A 281 -35.14 28.65 26.73
C GLU A 281 -35.30 29.76 27.79
N LYS A 282 -34.23 30.12 28.51
CA LYS A 282 -34.24 31.23 29.48
C LYS A 282 -34.57 32.57 28.83
N VAL A 283 -34.04 32.84 27.64
CA VAL A 283 -34.35 34.06 26.89
C VAL A 283 -35.83 34.09 26.50
N GLU A 284 -36.40 32.96 26.13
CA GLU A 284 -37.82 32.84 25.77
C GLU A 284 -38.73 33.06 26.98
N GLU A 285 -38.41 32.48 28.14
CA GLU A 285 -39.11 32.75 29.41
C GLU A 285 -39.08 34.24 29.78
N LEU A 286 -37.91 34.88 29.66
CA LEU A 286 -37.76 36.32 29.92
C LEU A 286 -38.57 37.16 28.93
N ASN A 287 -38.64 36.76 27.66
CA ASN A 287 -39.45 37.46 26.66
C ASN A 287 -40.96 37.37 26.99
N ILE A 288 -41.44 36.20 27.44
CA ILE A 288 -42.83 36.03 27.89
C ILE A 288 -43.12 36.92 29.12
N SER A 289 -42.22 36.92 30.11
CA SER A 289 -42.35 37.75 31.31
C SER A 289 -42.38 39.26 30.98
N ASN A 290 -41.50 39.71 30.09
CA ASN A 290 -41.48 41.10 29.61
C ASN A 290 -42.78 41.49 28.89
N LYS A 291 -43.36 40.58 28.10
CA LYS A 291 -44.64 40.82 27.42
C LYS A 291 -45.77 41.01 28.44
N ASN A 292 -45.83 40.19 29.49
CA ASN A 292 -46.82 40.34 30.56
C ASN A 292 -46.66 41.68 31.31
N LEU A 293 -45.42 42.08 31.60
CA LEU A 293 -45.12 43.37 32.22
C LEU A 293 -45.51 44.55 31.31
N GLU A 294 -45.27 44.47 30.00
CA GLU A 294 -45.74 45.48 29.04
C GLU A 294 -47.27 45.60 29.06
N GLU A 295 -47.98 44.47 29.13
CA GLU A 295 -49.45 44.47 29.21
C GLU A 295 -49.96 45.12 30.51
N GLU A 296 -49.35 44.82 31.66
CA GLU A 296 -49.68 45.48 32.93
C GLU A 296 -49.35 46.97 32.90
N PHE A 297 -48.18 47.34 32.39
CA PHE A 297 -47.79 48.74 32.25
C PHE A 297 -48.78 49.50 31.36
N ASN A 298 -49.22 48.90 30.26
CA ASN A 298 -50.23 49.50 29.38
C ASN A 298 -51.59 49.65 30.08
N LYS A 299 -52.02 48.68 30.92
CA LYS A 299 -53.23 48.83 31.75
C LYS A 299 -53.11 50.01 32.71
N ILE A 300 -52.01 50.08 33.47
CA ILE A 300 -51.75 51.17 34.41
C ILE A 300 -51.71 52.52 33.69
N LYS A 301 -51.04 52.60 32.53
CA LYS A 301 -50.97 53.81 31.72
C LYS A 301 -52.36 54.25 31.27
N THR A 302 -53.21 53.32 30.86
CA THR A 302 -54.59 53.61 30.45
C THR A 302 -55.44 54.10 31.62
N GLU A 303 -55.31 53.47 32.80
CA GLU A 303 -55.94 53.95 34.04
C GLU A 303 -55.48 55.34 34.42
N HIS A 304 -54.17 55.61 34.36
CA HIS A 304 -53.62 56.93 34.67
C HIS A 304 -54.15 57.98 33.69
N ILE A 305 -54.18 57.70 32.38
CA ILE A 305 -54.74 58.62 31.38
C ILE A 305 -56.23 58.91 31.70
N ASN A 306 -57.00 57.88 32.05
CA ASN A 306 -58.41 58.03 32.43
C ASN A 306 -58.59 58.88 33.70
N LEU A 307 -57.76 58.66 34.73
CA LEU A 307 -57.75 59.47 35.95
C LEU A 307 -57.34 60.92 35.67
N THR A 308 -56.34 61.13 34.81
CA THR A 308 -55.86 62.47 34.43
C THR A 308 -56.93 63.20 33.62
N ALA A 309 -57.59 62.54 32.67
CA ALA A 309 -58.71 63.11 31.91
C ALA A 309 -59.92 63.43 32.80
N LYS A 310 -60.15 62.65 33.85
CA LYS A 310 -61.18 62.90 34.87
C LYS A 310 -60.83 64.12 35.74
N ASN A 311 -59.56 64.30 36.09
CA ASN A 311 -59.07 65.46 36.83
C ASN A 311 -59.02 66.74 35.97
N VAL A 312 -58.68 66.63 34.67
CA VAL A 312 -58.68 67.76 33.72
C VAL A 312 -60.10 68.26 33.42
N LYS A 313 -61.12 67.40 33.51
CA LYS A 313 -62.55 67.83 33.47
C LYS A 313 -63.03 68.51 34.76
N LEU A 314 -62.31 68.37 35.87
CA LEU A 314 -62.67 68.98 37.16
C LEU A 314 -61.95 70.31 37.43
N ASN A 315 -60.85 70.61 36.75
CA ASN A 315 -60.09 71.84 36.93
C ASN A 315 -59.95 72.63 35.61
N THR A 316 -61.04 73.32 35.23
CA THR A 316 -60.98 74.54 34.42
C THR A 316 -61.39 75.73 35.31
N LYS A 317 -60.49 76.11 36.21
CA LYS A 317 -60.38 77.42 36.88
C LYS A 317 -59.24 77.34 37.91
N LEU A 318 -58.53 78.46 38.07
CA LEU A 318 -57.41 78.77 38.98
C LEU A 318 -55.98 78.54 38.45
N GLU A 319 -55.44 79.64 37.91
CA GLU A 319 -54.24 80.38 38.36
C GLU A 319 -53.08 79.68 39.09
N ASN A 320 -51.89 80.01 38.57
CA ASN A 320 -50.66 80.48 39.24
C ASN A 320 -49.96 79.72 40.38
N GLU A 321 -48.63 79.72 40.22
CA GLU A 321 -47.55 79.62 41.22
C GLU A 321 -47.43 78.33 42.05
N ASP A 322 -46.32 77.61 41.90
CA ASP A 322 -45.30 77.60 42.97
C ASP A 322 -43.97 76.94 42.55
N LYS A 323 -42.90 77.59 43.03
CA LYS A 323 -41.51 77.16 42.98
C LYS A 323 -41.26 76.16 44.11
N LEU A 324 -40.48 75.10 43.91
CA LEU A 324 -39.76 74.47 45.01
C LEU A 324 -38.44 73.81 44.60
N TYR A 325 -37.45 74.07 45.44
CA TYR A 325 -36.04 73.69 45.46
C TYR A 325 -35.76 72.19 45.37
N CYS A 326 -34.67 71.83 44.68
CA CYS A 326 -33.76 70.75 45.09
C CYS A 326 -32.31 71.21 44.81
N ASN A 327 -31.55 71.44 45.88
CA ASN A 327 -30.11 71.66 45.85
C ASN A 327 -29.42 70.31 45.68
N ASP A 328 -28.57 70.17 44.67
CA ASP A 328 -27.45 69.23 44.70
C ASP A 328 -26.22 69.95 44.14
N THR A 329 -25.36 70.37 45.06
CA THR A 329 -24.02 70.88 44.77
C THR A 329 -23.14 69.72 44.34
N SER A 330 -22.85 69.64 43.04
CA SER A 330 -21.67 68.95 42.53
C SER A 330 -21.10 69.73 41.34
N THR A 331 -19.79 69.91 41.40
CA THR A 331 -18.96 70.79 40.59
C THR A 331 -19.17 70.54 39.09
N SER A 332 -19.79 71.49 38.39
CA SER A 332 -20.10 71.39 36.96
C SER A 332 -18.88 71.75 36.11
N GLN A 333 -18.16 70.75 35.59
CA GLN A 333 -17.58 70.88 34.25
C GLN A 333 -18.74 70.95 33.26
N GLN A 334 -18.73 71.91 32.33
CA GLN A 334 -19.69 72.02 31.23
C GLN A 334 -19.75 70.68 30.47
N LEU A 335 -20.76 69.86 30.77
CA LEU A 335 -21.12 68.72 29.94
C LEU A 335 -21.67 69.28 28.64
N SER A 336 -21.07 68.85 27.52
CA SER A 336 -21.51 69.21 26.18
C SER A 336 -23.00 68.86 25.98
N GLU A 337 -23.71 69.71 25.26
CA GLU A 337 -25.11 69.49 24.91
C GLU A 337 -25.30 68.15 24.18
N PRO A 338 -26.42 67.45 24.41
CA PRO A 338 -26.70 66.18 23.75
C PRO A 338 -26.83 66.37 22.23
N ILE A 339 -26.17 65.50 21.46
CA ILE A 339 -26.17 65.56 19.99
C ILE A 339 -27.37 64.79 19.46
N LYS A 340 -28.15 65.41 18.57
CA LYS A 340 -29.24 64.74 17.84
C LYS A 340 -28.77 64.36 16.42
N LEU A 341 -28.93 63.09 16.03
CA LEU A 341 -28.66 62.59 14.68
C LEU A 341 -29.96 62.10 14.05
N PHE A 342 -30.45 62.79 13.02
CA PHE A 342 -31.69 62.42 12.35
C PHE A 342 -31.54 61.16 11.49
N VAL A 343 -32.53 60.27 11.59
CA VAL A 343 -32.57 59.02 10.84
C VAL A 343 -33.10 59.30 9.42
N PRO A 344 -32.35 58.91 8.37
CA PRO A 344 -32.79 59.02 6.97
C PRO A 344 -34.15 58.36 6.73
N ALA A 345 -34.99 58.99 5.91
CA ALA A 345 -36.40 58.62 5.73
C ALA A 345 -36.60 57.20 5.18
N ASP A 346 -35.69 56.74 4.34
CA ASP A 346 -35.66 55.45 3.65
C ASP A 346 -35.41 54.24 4.57
N ILE A 347 -34.86 54.46 5.77
CA ILE A 347 -34.58 53.38 6.72
C ILE A 347 -35.40 53.48 8.02
N ARG A 348 -36.27 54.49 8.18
CA ARG A 348 -37.01 54.76 9.44
C ARG A 348 -37.81 53.56 9.95
N GLU A 349 -38.34 52.72 9.07
CA GLU A 349 -39.14 51.55 9.47
C GLU A 349 -38.29 50.44 10.10
N VAL A 350 -37.08 50.22 9.59
CA VAL A 350 -36.21 49.09 9.99
C VAL A 350 -35.12 49.52 10.98
N PHE A 351 -34.81 50.82 11.00
CA PHE A 351 -33.72 51.38 11.79
C PHE A 351 -33.89 51.18 13.30
N PRO A 352 -35.05 51.41 13.93
CA PRO A 352 -35.22 51.15 15.37
C PRO A 352 -34.89 49.70 15.75
N GLY A 353 -35.36 48.73 14.95
CA GLY A 353 -35.10 47.32 15.20
C GLY A 353 -33.62 46.96 15.12
N ARG A 354 -32.91 47.47 14.10
CA ARG A 354 -31.47 47.23 13.92
C ARG A 354 -30.60 47.98 14.94
N PHE A 355 -30.97 49.23 15.25
CA PHE A 355 -30.25 50.06 16.22
C PHE A 355 -30.33 49.48 17.63
N LEU A 356 -31.51 49.00 18.03
CA LEU A 356 -31.71 48.35 19.32
C LEU A 356 -31.09 46.95 19.34
N GLY A 357 -31.29 46.17 18.27
CA GLY A 357 -30.98 44.74 18.24
C GLY A 357 -31.88 43.91 19.20
N PRO A 358 -31.71 42.58 19.25
CA PRO A 358 -32.51 41.71 20.10
C PRO A 358 -32.35 42.10 21.58
N GLY A 359 -33.45 42.46 22.24
CA GLY A 359 -33.44 42.89 23.65
C GLY A 359 -32.66 44.19 23.93
N GLY A 360 -32.40 45.00 22.91
CA GLY A 360 -31.60 46.23 23.07
C GLY A 360 -30.09 45.99 23.20
N ARG A 361 -29.60 44.76 22.90
CA ARG A 361 -28.18 44.40 23.10
C ARG A 361 -27.24 45.23 22.24
N SER A 362 -27.56 45.45 20.96
CA SER A 362 -26.72 46.21 20.04
C SER A 362 -26.57 47.67 20.49
N GLN A 363 -27.66 48.29 20.96
CA GLN A 363 -27.58 49.62 21.57
C GLN A 363 -26.69 49.61 22.81
N ARG A 364 -26.88 48.65 23.73
CA ARG A 364 -26.10 48.59 25.00
C ARG A 364 -24.62 48.34 24.76
N GLU A 365 -24.27 47.46 23.82
CA GLU A 365 -22.88 47.21 23.41
C GLU A 365 -22.25 48.48 22.85
N LEU A 366 -23.00 49.23 22.03
CA LEU A 366 -22.54 50.49 21.48
C LEU A 366 -22.38 51.58 22.56
N GLU A 367 -23.32 51.66 23.50
CA GLU A 367 -23.24 52.54 24.67
C GLU A 367 -22.00 52.23 25.53
N LEU A 368 -21.70 50.95 25.76
CA LEU A 368 -20.49 50.50 26.47
C LEU A 368 -19.21 50.84 25.71
N ALA A 369 -19.18 50.59 24.40
CA ALA A 369 -18.01 50.80 23.56
C ALA A 369 -17.64 52.29 23.37
N CYS A 370 -18.65 53.17 23.40
CA CYS A 370 -18.49 54.62 23.21
C CYS A 370 -18.61 55.42 24.51
N ARG A 371 -18.98 54.77 25.62
CA ARG A 371 -19.21 55.39 26.94
C ARG A 371 -20.21 56.57 26.88
N CYS A 372 -21.17 56.47 25.97
CA CYS A 372 -22.23 57.45 25.76
C CYS A 372 -23.58 56.76 26.00
N LYS A 373 -24.56 57.50 26.51
CA LYS A 373 -25.95 57.06 26.54
C LYS A 373 -26.60 57.40 25.21
N LEU A 374 -27.16 56.41 24.56
CA LEU A 374 -27.85 56.58 23.30
C LEU A 374 -29.35 56.47 23.55
N LYS A 375 -30.16 57.22 22.82
CA LYS A 375 -31.61 57.12 22.89
C LYS A 375 -32.20 57.40 21.53
N ILE A 376 -32.99 56.49 21.00
CA ILE A 376 -33.80 56.79 19.81
C ILE A 376 -35.08 57.50 20.25
N ASP A 377 -35.41 58.60 19.60
CA ASP A 377 -36.60 59.42 19.87
C ASP A 377 -37.19 59.96 18.56
N GLY A 378 -38.36 60.59 18.62
CA GLY A 378 -39.06 61.15 17.46
C GLY A 378 -40.14 60.24 16.86
N LYS A 379 -40.79 60.77 15.81
CA LYS A 379 -41.90 60.13 15.09
C LYS A 379 -41.56 58.72 14.61
N GLY A 380 -42.40 57.75 14.95
CA GLY A 380 -42.24 56.34 14.55
C GLY A 380 -41.56 55.45 15.61
N VAL A 381 -41.05 56.03 16.70
CA VAL A 381 -40.53 55.25 17.84
C VAL A 381 -41.68 54.87 18.79
N ARG A 382 -41.75 53.59 19.18
CA ARG A 382 -42.77 53.07 20.10
C ARG A 382 -42.74 53.88 21.41
N ASN A 383 -43.87 54.49 21.79
CA ASN A 383 -44.04 55.36 22.96
C ASN A 383 -43.37 56.75 22.94
N SER A 384 -42.84 57.24 21.81
CA SER A 384 -42.38 58.63 21.74
C SER A 384 -43.58 59.59 21.62
N THR A 385 -43.56 60.67 22.40
CA THR A 385 -44.50 61.81 22.30
C THR A 385 -43.91 62.98 21.51
N SER A 386 -42.71 62.81 20.93
CA SER A 386 -42.03 63.87 20.21
C SER A 386 -42.65 64.07 18.83
N GLU A 387 -42.96 65.33 18.50
CA GLU A 387 -43.39 65.72 17.15
C GLU A 387 -42.20 65.84 16.17
N GLU A 388 -40.98 65.77 16.68
CA GLU A 388 -39.76 65.83 15.87
C GLU A 388 -39.60 64.56 15.02
N GLU A 389 -38.85 64.68 13.92
CA GLU A 389 -38.48 63.53 13.11
C GLU A 389 -37.63 62.51 13.90
N MET A 390 -37.68 61.24 13.51
CA MET A 390 -36.90 60.18 14.17
C MET A 390 -35.42 60.55 14.22
N HIS A 391 -34.83 60.51 15.41
CA HIS A 391 -33.43 60.83 15.64
C HIS A 391 -32.83 60.01 16.78
N VAL A 392 -31.51 59.86 16.77
CA VAL A 392 -30.74 59.27 17.86
C VAL A 392 -30.11 60.41 18.66
N ILE A 393 -30.42 60.46 19.95
CA ILE A 393 -29.83 61.37 20.92
C ILE A 393 -28.61 60.68 21.52
N ILE A 394 -27.45 61.33 21.43
CA ILE A 394 -26.18 60.91 22.03
C ILE A 394 -25.89 61.84 23.19
N SER A 395 -25.94 61.30 24.41
CA SER A 395 -25.63 62.03 25.64
C SER A 395 -24.37 61.46 26.30
N PRO A 396 -23.41 62.29 26.74
CA PRO A 396 -22.28 61.79 27.51
C PRO A 396 -22.76 61.10 28.80
N SER A 397 -22.22 59.91 29.10
CA SER A 397 -22.59 59.19 30.32
C SER A 397 -21.97 59.87 31.54
N LYS A 398 -22.77 60.16 32.58
CA LYS A 398 -22.34 60.79 33.83
C LYS A 398 -21.26 60.01 34.60
N LEU A 399 -21.07 58.73 34.25
CA LEU A 399 -20.15 57.80 34.92
C LEU A 399 -18.76 57.71 34.25
N SER A 400 -18.57 58.36 33.10
CA SER A 400 -17.33 58.28 32.33
C SER A 400 -16.52 59.58 32.45
N ALA A 401 -15.25 59.47 32.87
CA ALA A 401 -14.34 60.61 32.91
C ALA A 401 -14.01 61.19 31.52
N TYR A 402 -14.21 60.40 30.45
CA TYR A 402 -13.98 60.79 29.05
C TYR A 402 -15.00 60.11 28.11
N PRO A 403 -16.17 60.72 27.83
CA PRO A 403 -17.12 60.21 26.85
C PRO A 403 -16.61 60.43 25.42
N ASP A 404 -16.61 59.38 24.59
CA ASP A 404 -16.18 59.46 23.19
C ASP A 404 -17.39 59.66 22.26
N VAL A 405 -17.93 60.88 22.32
CA VAL A 405 -19.11 61.29 21.54
C VAL A 405 -18.84 61.22 20.03
N SER A 406 -17.59 61.43 19.61
CA SER A 406 -17.18 61.33 18.20
C SER A 406 -17.28 59.90 17.68
N LYS A 407 -16.78 58.93 18.46
CA LYS A 407 -16.92 57.50 18.15
C LYS A 407 -18.38 57.04 18.19
N ALA A 408 -19.17 57.50 19.15
CA ALA A 408 -20.61 57.22 19.17
C ALA A 408 -21.30 57.70 17.89
N LYS A 409 -20.99 58.92 17.46
CA LYS A 409 -21.54 59.50 16.23
C LYS A 409 -21.14 58.70 14.99
N SER A 410 -19.88 58.32 14.85
CA SER A 410 -19.41 57.58 13.67
C SER A 410 -20.04 56.19 13.56
N GLU A 411 -20.19 55.48 14.67
CA GLU A 411 -20.82 54.15 14.69
C GLU A 411 -22.33 54.21 14.40
N VAL A 412 -23.05 55.20 14.94
CA VAL A 412 -24.48 55.41 14.59
C VAL A 412 -24.63 55.72 13.09
N ILE A 413 -23.72 56.49 12.51
CA ILE A 413 -23.70 56.77 11.07
C ILE A 413 -23.39 55.50 10.25
N LYS A 414 -22.51 54.61 10.73
CA LYS A 414 -22.28 53.30 10.08
C LYS A 414 -23.56 52.46 10.05
N LEU A 415 -24.34 52.46 11.14
CA LEU A 415 -25.63 51.77 11.18
C LEU A 415 -26.64 52.36 10.18
N PHE A 416 -26.65 53.68 9.96
CA PHE A 416 -27.46 54.29 8.90
C PHE A 416 -27.07 53.73 7.52
N LYS A 417 -25.77 53.58 7.24
CA LYS A 417 -25.28 53.08 5.95
C LYS A 417 -25.55 51.59 5.74
N LEU A 418 -25.46 50.78 6.80
CA LEU A 418 -25.75 49.35 6.77
C LEU A 418 -27.26 49.07 6.59
N GLY A 419 -28.12 49.99 7.04
CA GLY A 419 -29.58 49.98 6.84
C GLY A 419 -30.03 49.90 5.38
N LEU A 420 -29.16 50.23 4.43
CA LEU A 420 -29.44 50.21 2.99
C LEU A 420 -29.23 48.84 2.34
N MET A 421 -28.75 47.83 3.09
CA MET A 421 -28.62 46.46 2.58
C MET A 421 -29.83 45.63 2.97
N ASP A 422 -30.57 45.21 1.93
CA ASP A 422 -31.81 44.45 1.99
C ASP A 422 -31.59 43.09 2.69
N PRO A 423 -32.14 42.90 3.91
CA PRO A 423 -31.88 41.71 4.73
C PRO A 423 -32.35 40.42 4.07
N GLY A 424 -33.31 40.48 3.12
CA GLY A 424 -33.74 39.28 2.38
C GLY A 424 -32.68 38.70 1.44
N ARG A 425 -31.63 39.46 1.09
CA ARG A 425 -30.62 39.04 0.13
C ARG A 425 -29.54 38.14 0.72
N GLU A 426 -29.26 38.30 2.01
CA GLU A 426 -28.19 37.58 2.71
C GLU A 426 -28.62 36.13 3.01
N ASP A 427 -29.86 35.94 3.46
CA ASP A 427 -30.45 34.62 3.67
C ASP A 427 -30.60 33.83 2.36
N GLN A 428 -30.97 34.51 1.27
CA GLN A 428 -31.03 33.88 -0.06
C GLN A 428 -29.65 33.43 -0.56
N LEU A 429 -28.61 34.22 -0.32
CA LEU A 429 -27.24 33.86 -0.69
C LEU A 429 -26.71 32.69 0.15
N ALA A 430 -27.01 32.67 1.45
CA ALA A 430 -26.64 31.58 2.33
C ALA A 430 -27.30 30.26 1.92
N GLU A 431 -28.58 30.29 1.55
CA GLU A 431 -29.31 29.09 1.11
C GLU A 431 -28.79 28.58 -0.25
N VAL A 432 -28.50 29.47 -1.19
CA VAL A 432 -27.87 29.09 -2.47
C VAL A 432 -26.50 28.46 -2.24
N ALA A 433 -25.69 29.00 -1.33
CA ALA A 433 -24.38 28.42 -0.99
C ALA A 433 -24.52 27.03 -0.35
N ARG A 434 -25.53 26.83 0.50
CA ARG A 434 -25.83 25.53 1.12
C ARG A 434 -26.18 24.47 0.07
N ILE A 435 -27.09 24.81 -0.85
CA ILE A 435 -27.50 23.92 -1.95
C ILE A 435 -26.29 23.54 -2.82
N LYS A 436 -25.47 24.54 -3.20
CA LYS A 436 -24.29 24.32 -4.05
C LYS A 436 -23.25 23.43 -3.38
N LYS A 437 -23.05 23.57 -2.07
CA LYS A 437 -22.15 22.73 -1.27
C LYS A 437 -22.64 21.28 -1.18
N GLU A 438 -23.96 21.09 -1.06
CA GLU A 438 -24.54 19.74 -1.03
C GLU A 438 -24.49 19.05 -2.40
N GLU A 439 -24.73 19.77 -3.49
CA GLU A 439 -24.53 19.27 -4.85
C GLU A 439 -23.07 18.84 -5.09
N LEU A 440 -22.11 19.63 -4.62
CA LEU A 440 -20.69 19.28 -4.73
C LEU A 440 -20.35 18.00 -3.97
N ARG A 441 -20.88 17.84 -2.74
CA ARG A 441 -20.72 16.60 -1.96
C ARG A 441 -21.32 15.39 -2.67
N LYS A 442 -22.51 15.53 -3.27
CA LYS A 442 -23.15 14.45 -4.05
C LYS A 442 -22.32 14.07 -5.27
N LYS A 443 -21.71 15.03 -5.97
CA LYS A 443 -20.80 14.76 -7.09
C LYS A 443 -19.54 14.02 -6.65
N GLN A 444 -18.91 14.46 -5.56
CA GLN A 444 -17.72 13.80 -5.02
C GLN A 444 -18.01 12.36 -4.57
N LEU A 445 -19.15 12.12 -3.91
CA LEU A 445 -19.54 10.77 -3.50
C LEU A 445 -19.77 9.87 -4.72
N ALA A 446 -20.51 10.34 -5.73
CA ALA A 446 -20.76 9.58 -6.95
C ALA A 446 -19.48 9.29 -7.75
N GLU A 447 -18.49 10.19 -7.72
CA GLU A 447 -17.18 9.96 -8.33
C GLU A 447 -16.36 8.91 -7.56
N SER A 448 -16.38 8.96 -6.22
CA SER A 448 -15.74 7.94 -5.36
C SER A 448 -16.33 6.55 -5.62
N GLU A 449 -17.66 6.42 -5.68
CA GLU A 449 -18.34 5.16 -5.96
C GLU A 449 -17.98 4.59 -7.34
N ARG A 450 -17.86 5.45 -8.37
CA ARG A 450 -17.40 5.04 -9.70
C ARG A 450 -15.96 4.53 -9.69
N ASN A 451 -15.08 5.19 -8.94
CA ASN A 451 -13.68 4.79 -8.82
C ASN A 451 -13.55 3.45 -8.08
N GLU A 452 -14.29 3.26 -6.98
CA GLU A 452 -14.32 1.98 -6.26
C GLU A 452 -14.84 0.85 -7.14
N GLN A 453 -15.89 1.10 -7.92
CA GLN A 453 -16.43 0.11 -8.85
C GLN A 453 -15.43 -0.26 -9.94
N LYS A 454 -14.72 0.72 -10.51
CA LYS A 454 -13.66 0.47 -11.49
C LYS A 454 -12.52 -0.38 -10.91
N ILE A 455 -12.07 -0.07 -9.68
CA ILE A 455 -11.05 -0.87 -8.99
C ILE A 455 -11.54 -2.31 -8.76
N ARG A 456 -12.81 -2.48 -8.42
CA ARG A 456 -13.42 -3.81 -8.23
C ARG A 456 -13.44 -4.61 -9.53
N GLU A 457 -13.79 -3.99 -10.63
CA GLU A 457 -13.80 -4.61 -11.97
C GLU A 457 -12.38 -5.00 -12.42
N GLU A 458 -11.40 -4.11 -12.25
CA GLU A 458 -9.99 -4.40 -12.53
C GLU A 458 -9.45 -5.59 -11.70
N ARG A 459 -9.83 -5.65 -10.41
CA ARG A 459 -9.44 -6.76 -9.52
C ARG A 459 -10.08 -8.09 -9.91
N LEU A 460 -11.34 -8.07 -10.36
CA LEU A 460 -12.03 -9.27 -10.85
C LEU A 460 -11.41 -9.77 -12.15
N ALA A 461 -11.12 -8.88 -13.10
CA ALA A 461 -10.43 -9.24 -14.34
C ALA A 461 -9.06 -9.87 -14.07
N PHE A 462 -8.29 -9.31 -13.15
CA PHE A 462 -6.99 -9.87 -12.76
C PHE A 462 -7.09 -11.28 -12.14
N LEU A 463 -8.11 -11.52 -11.31
CA LEU A 463 -8.33 -12.85 -10.74
C LEU A 463 -8.74 -13.88 -11.82
N GLU A 464 -9.48 -13.45 -12.83
CA GLU A 464 -9.87 -14.29 -13.97
C GLU A 464 -8.65 -14.67 -14.82
N ASP A 465 -7.71 -13.75 -15.04
CA ASP A 465 -6.44 -14.03 -15.72
C ASP A 465 -5.56 -15.04 -14.96
N ILE A 466 -5.47 -14.91 -13.63
CA ILE A 466 -4.74 -15.88 -12.80
C ILE A 466 -5.36 -17.26 -12.93
N LYS A 467 -6.69 -17.33 -12.85
CA LYS A 467 -7.41 -18.60 -12.95
C LYS A 467 -7.17 -19.26 -14.31
N LYS A 468 -7.21 -18.49 -15.40
CA LYS A 468 -6.92 -18.98 -16.74
C LYS A 468 -5.49 -19.52 -16.86
N CYS A 469 -4.50 -18.82 -16.30
CA CYS A 469 -3.10 -19.28 -16.27
C CYS A 469 -2.93 -20.58 -15.47
N GLN A 470 -3.69 -20.74 -14.37
CA GLN A 470 -3.70 -21.98 -13.59
C GLN A 470 -4.33 -23.12 -14.40
N GLU A 471 -5.48 -22.89 -15.03
CA GLU A 471 -6.15 -23.89 -15.87
C GLU A 471 -5.26 -24.36 -17.05
N GLU A 472 -4.48 -23.46 -17.66
CA GLU A 472 -3.52 -23.81 -18.71
C GLU A 472 -2.37 -24.67 -18.18
N LYS A 473 -1.81 -24.34 -17.01
CA LYS A 473 -0.76 -25.13 -16.35
C LYS A 473 -1.26 -26.49 -15.90
N ASP A 474 -2.45 -26.54 -15.33
CA ASP A 474 -3.08 -27.80 -14.91
C ASP A 474 -3.33 -28.68 -16.13
N LYS A 475 -3.71 -28.11 -17.27
CA LYS A 475 -3.87 -28.85 -18.53
C LYS A 475 -2.54 -29.39 -19.07
N GLU A 476 -1.47 -28.60 -19.03
CA GLU A 476 -0.12 -29.05 -19.42
C GLU A 476 0.37 -30.19 -18.50
N LEU A 477 0.17 -30.04 -17.20
CA LEU A 477 0.51 -31.06 -16.20
C LEU A 477 -0.33 -32.33 -16.41
N LEU A 478 -1.62 -32.21 -16.74
CA LEU A 478 -2.49 -33.33 -17.05
C LEU A 478 -2.01 -34.11 -18.29
N GLU A 479 -1.49 -33.40 -19.29
CA GLU A 479 -0.90 -34.00 -20.49
C GLU A 479 0.36 -34.81 -20.16
N SER A 480 1.13 -34.37 -19.15
CA SER A 480 2.33 -35.07 -18.68
C SER A 480 2.04 -36.41 -17.98
N PHE A 481 0.81 -36.61 -17.47
CA PHE A 481 0.36 -37.83 -16.80
C PHE A 481 -0.30 -38.85 -17.74
N LYS A 482 0.10 -38.86 -19.01
CA LYS A 482 -0.33 -39.84 -20.00
C LYS A 482 0.75 -40.87 -20.28
N CYS A 483 0.33 -42.10 -20.54
CA CYS A 483 1.25 -43.15 -20.97
C CYS A 483 1.80 -42.83 -22.36
N SER A 484 3.12 -42.86 -22.53
CA SER A 484 3.78 -42.59 -23.82
C SER A 484 3.48 -43.60 -24.94
N VAL A 485 2.81 -44.72 -24.63
CA VAL A 485 2.50 -45.78 -25.60
C VAL A 485 1.05 -45.69 -26.07
N CYS A 486 0.09 -45.59 -25.14
CA CYS A 486 -1.33 -45.51 -25.49
C CYS A 486 -1.90 -44.09 -25.46
N PHE A 487 -1.13 -43.09 -25.00
CA PHE A 487 -1.53 -41.68 -24.86
C PHE A 487 -2.74 -41.44 -23.96
N GLU A 488 -3.13 -42.43 -23.17
CA GLU A 488 -4.21 -42.32 -22.20
C GLU A 488 -3.64 -42.09 -20.80
N GLN A 489 -4.44 -41.43 -19.96
CA GLN A 489 -4.08 -41.09 -18.59
C GLN A 489 -3.83 -42.34 -17.74
N PHE A 490 -2.94 -42.20 -16.76
CA PHE A 490 -2.74 -43.23 -15.74
C PHE A 490 -3.98 -43.38 -14.85
N GLY A 491 -4.27 -44.61 -14.43
CA GLY A 491 -5.47 -44.93 -13.65
C GLY A 491 -5.25 -46.07 -12.65
N SER A 492 -6.17 -46.20 -11.71
CA SER A 492 -6.01 -47.06 -10.51
C SER A 492 -6.12 -48.57 -10.76
N THR A 493 -6.75 -48.99 -11.85
CA THR A 493 -7.08 -50.40 -12.13
C THR A 493 -6.17 -51.03 -13.17
N TYR A 494 -6.36 -50.68 -14.44
CA TYR A 494 -5.68 -51.30 -15.58
C TYR A 494 -4.51 -50.47 -16.12
N ARG A 495 -4.53 -49.16 -15.86
CA ARG A 495 -3.53 -48.19 -16.35
C ARG A 495 -2.60 -47.70 -15.25
N VAL A 496 -2.33 -48.56 -14.27
CA VAL A 496 -1.43 -48.22 -13.17
C VAL A 496 -0.04 -47.91 -13.74
N PRO A 497 0.57 -46.77 -13.39
CA PRO A 497 1.89 -46.38 -13.89
C PRO A 497 2.96 -47.34 -13.35
N VAL A 498 3.84 -47.79 -14.23
CA VAL A 498 5.01 -48.62 -13.94
C VAL A 498 6.25 -47.81 -14.31
N ILE A 499 7.18 -47.67 -13.38
CA ILE A 499 8.42 -46.91 -13.59
C ILE A 499 9.49 -47.88 -14.11
N ALA A 500 10.05 -47.58 -15.27
CA ALA A 500 11.21 -48.29 -15.82
C ALA A 500 12.48 -47.97 -15.02
N SER A 501 13.53 -48.79 -15.14
CA SER A 501 14.84 -48.47 -14.51
C SER A 501 15.45 -47.15 -14.98
N CYS A 502 15.05 -46.65 -16.16
CA CYS A 502 15.44 -45.32 -16.66
C CYS A 502 14.49 -44.19 -16.20
N SER A 503 13.72 -44.40 -15.13
CA SER A 503 12.76 -43.46 -14.52
C SER A 503 11.58 -43.02 -15.40
N HIS A 504 11.45 -43.56 -16.61
CA HIS A 504 10.30 -43.28 -17.48
C HIS A 504 9.09 -44.14 -17.11
N THR A 505 7.91 -43.54 -17.13
CA THR A 505 6.67 -44.18 -16.70
C THR A 505 5.87 -44.71 -17.90
N THR A 506 5.41 -45.96 -17.83
CA THR A 506 4.52 -46.60 -18.83
C THR A 506 3.38 -47.31 -18.10
N CYS A 507 2.16 -47.33 -18.65
CA CYS A 507 1.04 -47.97 -17.95
C CYS A 507 1.16 -49.50 -17.97
N SER A 508 0.68 -50.16 -16.92
CA SER A 508 0.84 -51.61 -16.75
C SER A 508 0.22 -52.44 -17.89
N ALA A 509 -0.87 -51.96 -18.51
CA ALA A 509 -1.46 -52.58 -19.69
C ALA A 509 -0.51 -52.57 -20.90
N CYS A 510 0.16 -51.44 -21.16
CA CYS A 510 1.13 -51.31 -22.26
C CYS A 510 2.40 -52.13 -21.99
N VAL A 511 2.89 -52.16 -20.75
CA VAL A 511 4.02 -53.02 -20.36
C VAL A 511 3.69 -54.49 -20.64
N LYS A 512 2.49 -54.96 -20.22
CA LYS A 512 2.04 -56.33 -20.49
C LYS A 512 1.97 -56.64 -21.98
N ARG A 513 1.45 -55.72 -22.80
CA ARG A 513 1.36 -55.91 -24.26
C ARG A 513 2.74 -56.03 -24.90
N ILE A 514 3.67 -55.14 -24.55
CA ILE A 514 5.04 -55.16 -25.06
C ILE A 514 5.74 -56.47 -24.67
N LEU A 515 5.57 -56.93 -23.43
CA LEU A 515 6.13 -58.20 -22.98
C LEU A 515 5.53 -59.41 -23.71
N GLN A 516 4.24 -59.36 -24.07
CA GLN A 516 3.58 -60.40 -24.86
C GLN A 516 4.09 -60.43 -26.31
N GLU A 517 4.29 -59.27 -26.93
CA GLU A 517 4.80 -59.15 -28.30
C GLU A 517 6.28 -59.57 -28.41
N ASN A 518 7.08 -59.38 -27.36
CA ASN A 518 8.49 -59.75 -27.32
C ASN A 518 8.77 -61.25 -27.02
N GLN A 519 7.74 -62.10 -26.96
CA GLN A 519 7.88 -63.52 -26.55
C GLN A 519 8.72 -64.40 -27.50
N CYS A 520 9.17 -63.90 -28.66
CA CYS A 520 9.78 -64.74 -29.68
C CYS A 520 11.28 -65.05 -29.53
N TYR A 521 12.13 -64.26 -28.85
CA TYR A 521 13.58 -64.58 -28.84
C TYR A 521 14.30 -64.12 -27.56
N ALA A 522 14.95 -65.07 -26.87
CA ALA A 522 16.09 -64.99 -25.92
C ALA A 522 16.12 -63.97 -24.75
N GLU A 523 15.40 -62.84 -24.78
CA GLU A 523 15.44 -61.78 -23.77
C GLU A 523 14.24 -61.84 -22.80
N LYS A 524 13.87 -63.03 -22.32
CA LYS A 524 12.64 -63.25 -21.52
C LYS A 524 12.58 -62.52 -20.17
N ASN A 525 13.66 -61.87 -19.74
CA ASN A 525 13.79 -61.33 -18.39
C ASN A 525 13.92 -59.80 -18.32
N SER A 526 13.76 -59.07 -19.43
CA SER A 526 13.84 -57.60 -19.40
C SER A 526 12.80 -56.91 -20.28
N PHE A 527 12.35 -55.74 -19.81
CA PHE A 527 11.48 -54.80 -20.53
C PHE A 527 12.31 -53.64 -21.04
N LYS A 528 12.26 -53.38 -22.35
CA LYS A 528 12.88 -52.18 -22.94
C LYS A 528 11.90 -51.01 -22.87
N CYS A 529 12.30 -49.92 -22.22
CA CYS A 529 11.47 -48.73 -22.09
C CYS A 529 11.10 -48.15 -23.47
N PRO A 530 9.82 -47.89 -23.77
CA PRO A 530 9.38 -47.35 -25.07
C PRO A 530 9.96 -45.98 -25.41
N ARG A 531 10.34 -45.20 -24.40
CA ARG A 531 10.83 -43.83 -24.55
C ARG A 531 12.35 -43.77 -24.70
N CYS A 532 13.08 -44.44 -23.81
CA CYS A 532 14.54 -44.36 -23.71
C CYS A 532 15.27 -45.61 -24.23
N ARG A 533 14.55 -46.71 -24.52
CA ARG A 533 15.06 -48.06 -24.83
C ARG A 533 15.90 -48.74 -23.75
N GLY A 534 16.14 -48.09 -22.61
CA GLY A 534 16.82 -48.67 -21.45
C GLY A 534 16.13 -49.94 -20.95
N GLN A 535 16.94 -50.93 -20.57
CA GLN A 535 16.47 -52.23 -20.08
C GLN A 535 16.06 -52.12 -18.61
N THR A 536 14.89 -52.65 -18.30
CA THR A 536 14.33 -52.79 -16.95
C THR A 536 14.19 -54.28 -16.64
N PRO A 537 14.87 -54.81 -15.61
CA PRO A 537 14.69 -56.19 -15.18
C PRO A 537 13.21 -56.47 -14.82
N MET A 538 12.71 -57.65 -15.15
CA MET A 538 11.31 -58.04 -14.87
C MET A 538 10.93 -57.93 -13.38
N GLU A 539 11.88 -58.14 -12.47
CA GLU A 539 11.69 -58.01 -11.01
C GLU A 539 11.23 -56.59 -10.62
N ASN A 540 11.74 -55.56 -11.32
CA ASN A 540 11.42 -54.16 -11.05
C ASN A 540 10.07 -53.71 -11.64
N LEU A 541 9.47 -54.50 -12.55
CA LEU A 541 8.16 -54.16 -13.13
C LEU A 541 6.98 -54.42 -12.18
N SER A 542 7.24 -55.09 -11.05
CA SER A 542 6.28 -55.24 -9.96
C SER A 542 6.03 -53.93 -9.21
N ASN A 543 6.95 -52.97 -9.30
CA ASN A 543 6.87 -51.66 -8.65
C ASN A 543 5.90 -50.73 -9.39
N LYS A 544 4.62 -50.90 -9.09
CA LYS A 544 3.55 -49.99 -9.48
C LYS A 544 3.63 -48.69 -8.67
N ASN A 545 3.58 -47.54 -9.34
CA ASN A 545 3.62 -46.24 -8.69
C ASN A 545 2.22 -45.76 -8.30
N TYR A 546 1.63 -46.33 -7.25
CA TYR A 546 0.34 -45.87 -6.74
C TYR A 546 0.39 -44.46 -6.15
N GLN A 547 1.55 -44.00 -5.68
CA GLN A 547 1.74 -42.63 -5.18
C GLN A 547 1.49 -41.59 -6.27
N LEU A 548 1.86 -41.89 -7.53
CA LEU A 548 1.54 -41.02 -8.66
C LEU A 548 0.01 -40.89 -8.87
N ILE A 549 -0.73 -41.98 -8.68
CA ILE A 549 -2.20 -41.95 -8.77
C ILE A 549 -2.81 -41.15 -7.61
N GLU A 550 -2.30 -41.32 -6.39
CA GLU A 550 -2.74 -40.55 -5.22
C GLU A 550 -2.45 -39.05 -5.39
N ALA A 551 -1.29 -38.70 -5.95
CA ALA A 551 -0.95 -37.32 -6.29
C ALA A 551 -1.92 -36.75 -7.35
N MET A 552 -2.21 -37.51 -8.42
CA MET A 552 -3.20 -37.11 -9.43
C MET A 552 -4.60 -36.91 -8.82
N LYS A 553 -5.01 -37.76 -7.87
CA LYS A 553 -6.28 -37.62 -7.14
C LYS A 553 -6.29 -36.40 -6.22
N ALA A 554 -5.19 -36.14 -5.50
CA ALA A 554 -5.06 -34.99 -4.60
C ALA A 554 -5.16 -33.65 -5.37
N MET A 555 -4.66 -33.61 -6.61
CA MET A 555 -4.78 -32.45 -7.49
C MET A 555 -6.18 -32.27 -8.09
N LYS A 556 -7.18 -33.13 -7.75
CA LYS A 556 -8.52 -33.16 -8.34
C LYS A 556 -8.53 -33.29 -9.88
N MET A 557 -7.45 -33.85 -10.43
CA MET A 557 -7.25 -34.05 -11.87
C MET A 557 -7.84 -35.38 -12.37
N TYR A 558 -8.64 -36.05 -11.54
CA TYR A 558 -9.13 -37.40 -11.77
C TYR A 558 -10.63 -37.50 -11.42
N GLU A 559 -11.46 -37.83 -12.41
CA GLU A 559 -12.81 -38.34 -12.18
C GLU A 559 -12.72 -39.87 -12.18
N ASP A 560 -13.23 -40.55 -11.14
CA ASP A 560 -13.04 -42.00 -10.98
C ASP A 560 -13.61 -42.79 -12.18
N ASP A 561 -12.73 -43.47 -12.93
CA ASP A 561 -13.01 -44.36 -14.08
C ASP A 561 -13.94 -45.56 -13.77
N SER A 562 -14.46 -45.66 -12.55
CA SER A 562 -15.39 -46.72 -12.12
C SER A 562 -16.64 -46.87 -13.00
N ASN A 563 -16.97 -45.86 -13.82
CA ASN A 563 -18.10 -45.86 -14.75
C ASN A 563 -17.74 -46.09 -16.23
N ASN A 564 -16.46 -46.20 -16.60
CA ASN A 564 -16.05 -46.41 -17.99
C ASN A 564 -15.47 -47.83 -18.17
N PRO A 565 -16.24 -48.80 -18.69
CA PRO A 565 -15.74 -50.15 -18.91
C PRO A 565 -14.58 -50.13 -19.92
N PRO A 566 -13.58 -51.03 -19.78
CA PRO A 566 -12.44 -51.08 -20.69
C PRO A 566 -12.93 -51.28 -22.13
N ILE A 567 -12.72 -50.27 -22.98
CA ILE A 567 -12.86 -50.40 -24.43
C ILE A 567 -11.67 -51.24 -24.91
N TYR A 568 -11.84 -52.55 -24.93
CA TYR A 568 -10.92 -53.41 -25.66
C TYR A 568 -11.05 -53.06 -27.15
N PRO A 569 -9.98 -52.64 -27.85
CA PRO A 569 -10.02 -52.69 -29.30
C PRO A 569 -10.25 -54.15 -29.66
N ALA A 570 -11.36 -54.42 -30.35
CA ALA A 570 -11.66 -55.75 -30.87
C ALA A 570 -10.51 -56.15 -31.80
N VAL A 571 -9.56 -56.94 -31.29
CA VAL A 571 -8.59 -57.65 -32.11
C VAL A 571 -9.39 -58.71 -32.86
N ARG A 572 -9.97 -58.31 -33.99
CA ARG A 572 -10.52 -59.25 -34.96
C ARG A 572 -9.36 -60.04 -35.53
N GLY A 573 -9.27 -61.28 -35.11
CA GLY A 573 -8.56 -62.35 -35.82
C GLY A 573 -7.21 -62.69 -35.22
N PHE A 574 -7.19 -63.50 -34.15
CA PHE A 574 -6.05 -64.40 -33.90
C PHE A 574 -6.37 -65.57 -32.95
N TRP A 575 -7.63 -66.01 -32.89
CA TRP A 575 -8.02 -67.25 -32.20
C TRP A 575 -8.83 -68.12 -33.16
N ASN A 576 -8.13 -68.78 -34.08
CA ASN A 576 -8.59 -69.98 -34.77
C ASN A 576 -7.35 -70.81 -35.08
N GLY A 577 -7.07 -71.79 -34.23
CA GLY A 577 -5.96 -72.72 -34.47
C GLY A 577 -5.34 -73.28 -33.19
N MET A 578 -6.12 -73.96 -32.37
CA MET A 578 -5.62 -75.04 -31.49
C MET A 578 -6.80 -75.91 -31.05
N GLN A 579 -7.05 -76.94 -31.86
CA GLN A 579 -7.56 -78.24 -31.45
C GLN A 579 -6.45 -79.26 -31.72
#